data_AF-X0RXU9-F1
#
_entry.id   AF-X0RXU9-F1
#
_cell.length_a   1.000
_cell.length_b   1.000
_cell.length_c   1.000
_cell.angle_alpha   90.00
_cell.angle_beta   90.00
_cell.angle_gamma   90.00
#
_symmetry.space_group_name_H-M   'P 1'
#
loop_
_entity.id
_entity.type
_entity.pdbx_description
1 polymer ?
#
loop_
_entity_poly.entity_id
_entity_poly.type
_entity_poly.pdbx_seq_one_letter_code
_entity_poly.pdbx_strand_id
1 'polypeptide(L)'
;MEMVENLKARGHDIIVLTSTYGEDRVRSEGDVYRWQMLRFERAVNWRDGVLKEAINQAAFRRACEEFVPEVVFLWNMSHISISLAAMAHEMGLATCYYVFDNWLATWEMDHWCQLWRQKGNGLYHLFLKFLSRKFRLIVPPFSLDMSSAVFASCYLKGVALKNGKPVEGASVVHWGIDINKFPYQSTDSRAANRLLYV
;
A
#
# COMPACT_ATOMS: atom_id res chain seq x y z
N MET A 1 -13.26 -9.53 -5.79
CA MET A 1 -12.06 -9.96 -5.01
C MET A 1 -12.55 -10.73 -3.80
N GLU A 2 -12.06 -11.93 -3.50
CA GLU A 2 -12.69 -12.81 -2.48
C GLU A 2 -12.88 -12.15 -1.10
N MET A 3 -11.89 -11.42 -0.58
CA MET A 3 -12.02 -10.70 0.69
C MET A 3 -13.13 -9.63 0.65
N VAL A 4 -13.22 -8.86 -0.43
CA VAL A 4 -14.23 -7.81 -0.60
C VAL A 4 -15.63 -8.42 -0.67
N GLU A 5 -15.81 -9.50 -1.45
CA GLU A 5 -17.11 -10.19 -1.54
C GLU A 5 -17.54 -10.75 -0.17
N ASN A 6 -16.62 -11.37 0.57
CA ASN A 6 -16.90 -11.92 1.89
C ASN A 6 -17.28 -10.85 2.91
N LEU A 7 -16.66 -9.66 2.87
CA LEU A 7 -17.02 -8.56 3.74
C LEU A 7 -18.37 -7.93 3.34
N LYS A 8 -18.64 -7.78 2.04
CA LYS A 8 -19.98 -7.36 1.56
C LYS A 8 -21.07 -8.33 1.98
N ALA A 9 -20.81 -9.64 1.88
CA ALA A 9 -21.74 -10.67 2.33
C ALA A 9 -22.02 -10.61 3.85
N ARG A 10 -21.13 -10.00 4.63
CA ARG A 10 -21.30 -9.71 6.06
C ARG A 10 -22.02 -8.38 6.33
N GLY A 11 -22.44 -7.66 5.29
CA GLY A 11 -23.19 -6.40 5.39
C GLY A 11 -22.34 -5.13 5.39
N HIS A 12 -21.05 -5.22 5.02
CA HIS A 12 -20.21 -4.03 4.89
C HIS A 12 -20.33 -3.41 3.50
N ASP A 13 -20.53 -2.10 3.44
CA ASP A 13 -20.35 -1.34 2.20
C ASP A 13 -18.86 -1.13 1.96
N ILE A 14 -18.41 -1.46 0.75
CA ILE A 14 -16.99 -1.42 0.38
C ILE A 14 -16.86 -0.82 -1.00
N ILE A 15 -15.88 0.08 -1.13
CA ILE A 15 -15.30 0.48 -2.40
C ILE A 15 -13.83 0.08 -2.44
N VAL A 16 -13.31 -0.18 -3.64
CA VAL A 16 -11.92 -0.56 -3.86
C VAL A 16 -11.24 0.51 -4.68
N LEU A 17 -10.32 1.26 -4.07
CA LEU A 17 -9.43 2.15 -4.81
C LEU A 17 -8.14 1.41 -5.17
N THR A 18 -7.85 1.30 -6.46
CA THR A 18 -6.68 0.57 -6.95
C THR A 18 -6.03 1.27 -8.14
N SER A 19 -4.92 0.71 -8.62
CA SER A 19 -4.19 1.26 -9.75
C SER A 19 -4.78 0.90 -11.10
N THR A 20 -4.35 1.63 -12.12
CA THR A 20 -4.57 1.31 -13.54
C THR A 20 -3.59 0.24 -14.05
N TYR A 21 -2.93 -0.54 -13.19
CA TYR A 21 -2.02 -1.60 -13.65
C TYR A 21 -2.76 -2.64 -14.48
N GLY A 22 -2.24 -2.93 -15.68
CA GLY A 22 -2.87 -3.83 -16.65
C GLY A 22 -4.00 -3.21 -17.46
N GLU A 23 -4.27 -1.91 -17.29
CA GLU A 23 -5.33 -1.17 -17.99
C GLU A 23 -4.77 0.10 -18.64
N ASP A 24 -5.28 0.45 -19.83
CA ASP A 24 -4.78 1.61 -20.56
C ASP A 24 -5.33 2.95 -20.01
N ARG A 25 -6.40 2.91 -19.21
CA ARG A 25 -7.15 4.10 -18.78
C ARG A 25 -7.73 3.97 -17.37
N VAL A 26 -7.97 5.14 -16.76
CA VAL A 26 -8.77 5.27 -15.54
C VAL A 26 -10.17 4.73 -15.78
N ARG A 27 -10.64 3.85 -14.90
CA ARG A 27 -11.93 3.18 -15.03
C ARG A 27 -12.61 3.01 -13.69
N SER A 28 -13.94 3.04 -13.70
CA SER A 28 -14.78 2.71 -12.55
C SER A 28 -15.73 1.59 -12.96
N GLU A 29 -15.76 0.51 -12.21
CA GLU A 29 -16.60 -0.68 -12.44
C GLU A 29 -17.30 -1.05 -11.14
N GLY A 30 -18.59 -0.70 -11.02
CA GLY A 30 -19.33 -0.89 -9.78
C GLY A 30 -18.64 -0.13 -8.64
N ASP A 31 -18.19 -0.87 -7.64
CA ASP A 31 -17.49 -0.36 -6.46
C ASP A 31 -15.95 -0.34 -6.60
N VAL A 32 -15.41 -0.71 -7.76
CA VAL A 32 -13.97 -0.73 -8.02
C VAL A 32 -13.55 0.50 -8.83
N TYR A 33 -12.70 1.33 -8.23
CA TYR A 33 -12.17 2.56 -8.78
C TYR A 33 -10.68 2.42 -9.11
N ARG A 34 -10.35 2.36 -10.40
CA ARG A 34 -8.97 2.23 -10.90
C ARG A 34 -8.39 3.59 -11.22
N TRP A 35 -8.08 4.37 -10.18
CA TRP A 35 -7.71 5.78 -10.32
C TRP A 35 -6.26 6.07 -9.90
N GLN A 36 -5.56 5.09 -9.31
CA GLN A 36 -4.19 5.28 -8.85
C GLN A 36 -3.16 4.99 -9.96
N MET A 37 -2.09 5.78 -9.96
CA MET A 37 -0.89 5.55 -10.74
C MET A 37 0.08 4.66 -9.96
N LEU A 38 0.51 3.57 -10.60
CA LEU A 38 1.52 2.66 -10.08
C LEU A 38 2.84 2.83 -10.85
N ARG A 39 3.99 2.80 -10.16
CA ARG A 39 5.32 2.97 -10.76
C ARG A 39 6.34 1.96 -10.24
N PHE A 40 6.78 1.04 -11.11
CA PHE A 40 7.81 0.04 -10.80
C PHE A 40 9.26 0.53 -10.97
N GLU A 41 9.46 1.65 -11.66
CA GLU A 41 10.79 2.17 -11.99
C GLU A 41 11.59 2.48 -10.73
N ARG A 42 12.81 1.95 -10.61
CA ARG A 42 13.68 2.21 -9.45
C ARG A 42 14.26 3.63 -9.44
N ALA A 43 14.35 4.27 -10.60
CA ALA A 43 14.90 5.61 -10.72
C ALA A 43 13.83 6.65 -10.41
N VAL A 44 14.16 7.56 -9.49
CA VAL A 44 13.22 8.54 -8.99
C VAL A 44 13.36 9.83 -9.81
N ASN A 45 12.54 9.98 -10.85
CA ASN A 45 12.36 11.28 -11.51
C ASN A 45 11.41 12.15 -10.70
N TRP A 46 11.84 13.35 -10.33
CA TRP A 46 11.03 14.27 -9.52
C TRP A 46 9.72 14.67 -10.18
N ARG A 47 9.69 14.80 -11.52
CA ARG A 47 8.45 15.15 -12.24
C ARG A 47 7.42 14.04 -12.09
N ASP A 48 7.85 12.82 -12.33
CA ASP A 48 6.98 11.65 -12.30
C ASP A 48 6.55 11.31 -10.87
N GLY A 49 7.43 11.52 -9.89
CA GLY A 49 7.08 11.34 -8.49
C GLY A 49 6.04 12.36 -8.01
N VAL A 50 6.22 13.65 -8.32
CA VAL A 50 5.20 14.67 -7.96
C VAL A 50 3.88 14.40 -8.68
N LEU A 51 3.92 14.04 -9.98
CA LEU A 51 2.71 13.71 -10.74
C LEU A 51 1.98 12.51 -10.16
N LYS A 52 2.70 11.42 -9.86
CA LYS A 52 2.16 10.22 -9.21
C LYS A 52 1.47 10.58 -7.90
N GLU A 53 2.13 11.37 -7.05
CA GLU A 53 1.56 11.79 -5.77
C GLU A 53 0.33 12.67 -5.92
N ALA A 54 0.37 13.62 -6.86
CA ALA A 54 -0.80 14.47 -7.13
C ALA A 54 -2.01 13.64 -7.58
N ILE A 55 -1.80 12.65 -8.46
CA ILE A 55 -2.87 11.75 -8.92
C ILE A 55 -3.37 10.87 -7.77
N ASN A 56 -2.47 10.17 -7.07
CA ASN A 56 -2.85 9.19 -6.05
C ASN A 56 -3.53 9.84 -4.85
N GLN A 57 -2.99 10.96 -4.37
CA GLN A 57 -3.57 11.69 -3.24
C GLN A 57 -4.90 12.36 -3.60
N ALA A 58 -5.04 12.91 -4.82
CA ALA A 58 -6.32 13.45 -5.27
C ALA A 58 -7.38 12.36 -5.42
N ALA A 59 -7.01 11.20 -6.00
CA ALA A 59 -7.90 10.06 -6.14
C ALA A 59 -8.36 9.51 -4.78
N PHE A 60 -7.43 9.39 -3.82
CA PHE A 60 -7.75 8.95 -2.46
C PHE A 60 -8.65 9.94 -1.74
N ARG A 61 -8.32 11.23 -1.77
CA ARG A 61 -9.14 12.28 -1.17
C ARG A 61 -10.55 12.26 -1.73
N ARG A 62 -10.68 12.20 -3.06
CA ARG A 62 -11.97 12.11 -3.75
C ARG A 62 -12.76 10.89 -3.30
N ALA A 63 -12.14 9.71 -3.25
CA ALA A 63 -12.82 8.50 -2.81
C ALA A 63 -13.31 8.62 -1.36
N CYS A 64 -12.51 9.19 -0.47
CA CYS A 64 -12.91 9.43 0.92
C CYS A 64 -14.03 10.48 1.05
N GLU A 65 -14.02 11.54 0.25
CA GLU A 65 -15.06 12.58 0.24
C GLU A 65 -16.39 12.04 -0.32
N GLU A 66 -16.36 11.20 -1.35
CA GLU A 66 -17.55 10.63 -1.98
C GLU A 66 -18.14 9.47 -1.16
N PHE A 67 -17.30 8.60 -0.58
CA PHE A 67 -17.74 7.40 0.13
C PHE A 67 -17.87 7.55 1.65
N VAL A 68 -17.13 8.50 2.23
CA VAL A 68 -17.08 8.75 3.70
C VAL A 68 -16.79 7.46 4.49
N PRO A 69 -15.63 6.79 4.24
CA PRO A 69 -15.31 5.55 4.92
C PRO A 69 -15.10 5.74 6.42
N GLU A 70 -15.54 4.79 7.24
CA GLU A 70 -15.19 4.72 8.66
C GLU A 70 -13.81 4.10 8.88
N VAL A 71 -13.38 3.22 7.96
CA VAL A 71 -12.11 2.50 8.01
C VAL A 71 -11.45 2.49 6.63
N VAL A 72 -10.15 2.72 6.59
CA VAL A 72 -9.30 2.55 5.40
C VAL A 72 -8.46 1.29 5.57
N PHE A 73 -8.64 0.33 4.67
CA PHE A 73 -7.86 -0.91 4.64
C PHE A 73 -6.78 -0.85 3.55
N LEU A 74 -5.52 -0.71 3.95
CA LEU A 74 -4.39 -0.59 3.04
C LEU A 74 -3.81 -1.98 2.74
N TRP A 75 -4.12 -2.47 1.55
CA TRP A 75 -3.72 -3.80 1.09
C TRP A 75 -2.24 -3.88 0.71
N ASN A 76 -1.79 -3.04 -0.21
CA ASN A 76 -0.37 -2.97 -0.59
C ASN A 76 0.00 -1.55 -1.01
N MET A 77 1.02 -0.99 -0.37
CA MET A 77 1.51 0.35 -0.68
C MET A 77 2.75 0.35 -1.58
N SER A 78 3.31 -0.84 -1.88
CA SER A 78 4.38 -1.01 -2.85
C SER A 78 4.02 -0.33 -4.16
N HIS A 79 4.89 0.58 -4.64
CA HIS A 79 4.77 1.27 -5.92
C HIS A 79 3.54 2.19 -6.11
N ILE A 80 2.65 2.28 -5.12
CA ILE A 80 1.49 3.18 -5.12
C ILE A 80 1.89 4.51 -4.50
N SER A 81 1.84 4.61 -3.17
CA SER A 81 2.36 5.74 -2.40
C SER A 81 2.08 5.53 -0.92
N ILE A 82 3.12 5.58 -0.08
CA ILE A 82 2.93 5.54 1.36
C ILE A 82 2.27 6.81 1.93
N SER A 83 2.25 7.93 1.17
CA SER A 83 1.61 9.16 1.60
C SER A 83 0.09 9.01 1.82
N LEU A 84 -0.55 8.01 1.21
CA LEU A 84 -1.97 7.71 1.41
C LEU A 84 -2.26 7.26 2.84
N ALA A 85 -1.33 6.52 3.46
CA ALA A 85 -1.44 6.13 4.85
C ALA A 85 -1.37 7.34 5.79
N ALA A 86 -0.45 8.28 5.49
CA ALA A 86 -0.35 9.52 6.23
C ALA A 86 -1.58 10.42 6.00
N MET A 87 -2.12 10.46 4.79
CA MET A 87 -3.36 11.19 4.48
C MET A 87 -4.56 10.62 5.24
N ALA A 88 -4.73 9.30 5.29
CA ALA A 88 -5.80 8.68 6.08
C ALA A 88 -5.74 9.10 7.55
N HIS A 89 -4.53 9.12 8.11
CA HIS A 89 -4.30 9.59 9.48
C HIS A 89 -4.63 11.08 9.67
N GLU A 90 -4.18 11.97 8.77
CA GLU A 90 -4.53 13.40 8.83
C GLU A 90 -6.04 13.67 8.69
N MET A 91 -6.75 12.78 7.97
CA MET A 91 -8.21 12.83 7.84
C MET A 91 -8.94 12.25 9.07
N GLY A 92 -8.22 11.74 10.07
CA GLY A 92 -8.81 11.12 11.27
C GLY A 92 -9.45 9.75 11.01
N LEU A 93 -9.11 9.08 9.91
CA LEU A 93 -9.69 7.80 9.53
C LEU A 93 -8.97 6.64 10.22
N ALA A 94 -9.74 5.70 10.77
CA ALA A 94 -9.17 4.45 11.28
C ALA A 94 -8.48 3.71 10.13
N THR A 95 -7.20 3.39 10.30
CA THR A 95 -6.38 2.81 9.24
C THR A 95 -5.87 1.44 9.64
N CYS A 96 -6.12 0.44 8.81
CA CYS A 96 -5.64 -0.93 8.99
C CYS A 96 -4.68 -1.29 7.84
N TYR A 97 -3.62 -2.03 8.15
CA TYR A 97 -2.60 -2.41 7.18
C TYR A 97 -2.53 -3.91 7.04
N TYR A 98 -2.63 -4.41 5.81
CA TYR A 98 -2.30 -5.80 5.53
C TYR A 98 -0.89 -5.89 4.94
N VAL A 99 -0.01 -6.60 5.63
CA VAL A 99 1.42 -6.66 5.31
C VAL A 99 1.78 -8.06 4.87
N PHE A 100 1.88 -8.23 3.55
CA PHE A 100 2.24 -9.50 2.93
C PHE A 100 3.53 -9.46 2.12
N ASP A 101 4.18 -8.31 2.06
CA ASP A 101 5.53 -8.13 1.53
C ASP A 101 6.33 -7.20 2.47
N ASN A 102 7.51 -6.75 2.05
CA ASN A 102 8.40 -5.94 2.88
C ASN A 102 8.08 -4.43 2.89
N TRP A 103 7.03 -3.96 2.22
CA TRP A 103 6.77 -2.54 2.01
C TRP A 103 6.72 -1.74 3.31
N LEU A 104 6.11 -2.29 4.37
CA LEU A 104 5.98 -1.61 5.65
C LEU A 104 7.32 -1.56 6.41
N ALA A 105 8.17 -2.58 6.24
CA ALA A 105 9.49 -2.58 6.86
C ALA A 105 10.42 -1.53 6.23
N THR A 106 10.22 -1.20 4.95
CA THR A 106 11.08 -0.29 4.19
C THR A 106 10.32 0.89 3.58
N TRP A 107 9.23 1.35 4.22
CA TRP A 107 8.33 2.33 3.59
C TRP A 107 9.02 3.68 3.30
N GLU A 108 10.10 4.01 4.01
CA GLU A 108 10.93 5.19 3.74
C GLU A 108 11.65 5.13 2.39
N MET A 109 11.69 3.94 1.77
CA MET A 109 12.16 3.73 0.41
C MET A 109 11.09 3.99 -0.65
N ASP A 110 9.87 4.40 -0.27
CA ASP A 110 8.90 4.92 -1.24
C ASP A 110 9.50 6.12 -2.00
N HIS A 111 9.19 6.23 -3.29
CA HIS A 111 9.74 7.27 -4.15
C HIS A 111 9.47 8.69 -3.64
N TRP A 112 8.33 8.91 -3.00
CA TRP A 112 8.01 10.21 -2.44
C TRP A 112 8.94 10.53 -1.27
N CYS A 113 9.13 9.59 -0.35
CA CYS A 113 10.10 9.71 0.73
C CYS A 113 11.52 9.97 0.20
N GLN A 114 11.93 9.24 -0.84
CA GLN A 114 13.24 9.42 -1.45
C GLN A 114 13.42 10.81 -2.10
N LEU A 115 12.40 11.32 -2.81
CA LEU A 115 12.46 12.65 -3.44
C LEU A 115 12.73 13.77 -2.45
N TRP A 116 12.12 13.67 -1.26
CA TRP A 116 12.28 14.66 -0.20
C TRP A 116 13.59 14.51 0.57
N ARG A 117 14.17 13.30 0.61
CA ARG A 117 15.48 13.02 1.22
C ARG A 117 16.67 13.31 0.31
N GLN A 118 16.46 13.39 -1.00
CA GLN A 118 17.54 13.61 -1.97
C GLN A 118 18.24 14.95 -1.68
N LYS A 119 19.57 14.94 -1.67
CA LYS A 119 20.39 16.15 -1.51
C LYS A 119 20.29 16.99 -2.79
N GLY A 120 19.32 17.89 -2.84
CA GLY A 120 19.15 18.88 -3.92
C GLY A 120 19.69 20.26 -3.54
N ASN A 121 19.80 21.15 -4.52
CA ASN A 121 20.03 22.57 -4.24
C ASN A 121 18.78 23.19 -3.57
N GLY A 122 18.93 24.31 -2.87
CA GLY A 122 17.79 24.94 -2.16
C GLY A 122 16.61 25.27 -3.07
N LEU A 123 16.87 25.61 -4.34
CA LEU A 123 15.84 25.91 -5.35
C LEU A 123 14.98 24.69 -5.68
N TYR A 124 15.57 23.49 -5.76
CA TYR A 124 14.86 22.25 -5.96
C TYR A 124 13.81 22.00 -4.85
N HIS A 125 14.23 22.13 -3.58
CA HIS A 125 13.30 21.94 -2.46
C HIS A 125 12.24 23.06 -2.36
N LEU A 126 12.59 24.30 -2.74
CA LEU A 126 11.61 25.39 -2.87
C LEU A 126 10.55 25.05 -3.91
N PHE A 127 10.97 24.53 -5.06
CA PHE A 127 10.07 24.15 -6.13
C PHE A 127 9.17 22.96 -5.75
N LEU A 128 9.73 21.93 -5.12
CA LEU A 128 8.94 20.82 -4.57
C LEU A 128 7.92 21.30 -3.54
N LYS A 129 8.33 22.14 -2.59
CA LYS A 129 7.41 22.74 -1.60
C LYS A 129 6.30 23.54 -2.26
N PHE A 130 6.62 24.31 -3.31
CA PHE A 130 5.63 25.06 -4.06
C PHE A 130 4.61 24.12 -4.74
N LEU A 131 5.07 23.08 -5.44
CA LEU A 131 4.18 22.12 -6.09
C LEU A 131 3.33 21.36 -5.07
N SER A 132 3.93 20.88 -3.98
CA SER A 132 3.17 20.19 -2.93
C SER A 132 2.11 21.06 -2.28
N ARG A 133 2.39 22.35 -2.06
CA ARG A 133 1.37 23.30 -1.59
C ARG A 133 0.26 23.52 -2.62
N LYS A 134 0.63 23.71 -3.90
CA LYS A 134 -0.31 23.90 -5.00
C LYS A 134 -1.28 22.73 -5.13
N PHE A 135 -0.79 21.50 -4.99
CA PHE A 135 -1.59 20.28 -5.09
C PHE A 135 -2.10 19.75 -3.74
N ARG A 136 -1.86 20.46 -2.62
CA ARG A 136 -2.27 20.06 -1.26
C ARG A 136 -1.82 18.64 -0.90
N LEU A 137 -0.55 18.34 -1.20
CA LEU A 137 0.05 17.03 -0.96
C LEU A 137 0.52 16.90 0.48
N ILE A 138 0.29 15.71 1.05
CA ILE A 138 0.99 15.24 2.24
C ILE A 138 2.44 15.00 1.87
N VAL A 139 3.35 15.60 2.64
CA VAL A 139 4.79 15.57 2.39
C VAL A 139 5.52 14.92 3.57
N PRO A 140 6.56 14.11 3.32
CA PRO A 140 7.45 13.61 4.37
C PRO A 140 8.19 14.75 5.10
N PRO A 141 8.66 14.52 6.35
CA PRO A 141 8.49 13.28 7.13
C PRO A 141 7.09 13.21 7.75
N PHE A 142 6.54 11.99 7.83
CA PHE A 142 5.32 11.69 8.56
C PHE A 142 5.51 10.44 9.41
N SER A 143 4.75 10.35 10.50
CA SER A 143 4.62 9.15 11.33
C SER A 143 3.39 8.37 10.91
N LEU A 144 3.49 7.05 10.91
CA LEU A 144 2.37 6.16 10.66
C LEU A 144 2.00 5.46 11.96
N ASP A 145 0.73 5.49 12.34
CA ASP A 145 0.21 4.65 13.40
C ASP A 145 0.06 3.22 12.86
N MET A 146 0.93 2.32 13.29
CA MET A 146 0.93 0.93 12.83
C MET A 146 0.26 -0.03 13.83
N SER A 147 -0.50 0.50 14.79
CA SER A 147 -1.19 -0.29 15.82
C SER A 147 -2.13 -1.35 15.25
N SER A 148 -2.78 -1.03 14.12
CA SER A 148 -3.73 -1.91 13.42
C SER A 148 -3.10 -2.62 12.22
N ALA A 149 -1.82 -2.99 12.30
CA ALA A 149 -1.17 -3.81 11.29
C ALA A 149 -1.47 -5.31 11.47
N VAL A 150 -1.69 -6.00 10.35
CA VAL A 150 -1.87 -7.45 10.27
C VAL A 150 -0.84 -8.00 9.28
N PHE A 151 0.02 -8.90 9.76
CA PHE A 151 1.08 -9.50 8.96
C PHE A 151 0.67 -10.88 8.44
N ALA A 152 1.01 -11.16 7.19
CA ALA A 152 0.76 -12.48 6.59
C ALA A 152 1.70 -13.58 7.12
N SER A 153 2.76 -13.22 7.85
CA SER A 153 3.68 -14.19 8.48
C SER A 153 4.45 -13.59 9.65
N CYS A 154 4.90 -14.46 10.57
CA CYS A 154 5.83 -14.10 11.63
C CYS A 154 7.16 -13.55 11.08
N TYR A 155 7.59 -14.02 9.90
CA TYR A 155 8.79 -13.54 9.23
C TYR A 155 8.68 -12.05 8.91
N LEU A 156 7.60 -11.62 8.25
CA LEU A 156 7.40 -10.21 7.88
C LEU A 156 7.30 -9.31 9.12
N LYS A 157 6.59 -9.76 10.16
CA LYS A 157 6.54 -9.05 11.45
C LYS A 157 7.94 -8.89 12.06
N GLY A 158 8.73 -9.97 12.05
CA GLY A 158 10.11 -9.96 12.53
C GLY A 158 11.03 -9.02 11.73
N VAL A 159 10.85 -8.95 10.40
CA VAL A 159 11.59 -8.00 9.55
C VAL A 159 11.21 -6.56 9.88
N ALA A 160 9.92 -6.25 10.05
CA ALA A 160 9.49 -4.91 10.45
C ALA A 160 10.05 -4.49 11.82
N LEU A 161 10.00 -5.37 12.82
CA LEU A 161 10.59 -5.13 14.14
C LEU A 161 12.11 -4.89 14.07
N LYS A 162 12.84 -5.69 13.29
CA LYS A 162 14.29 -5.50 13.06
C LYS A 162 14.62 -4.17 12.40
N ASN A 163 13.70 -3.62 11.60
CA ASN A 163 13.82 -2.29 11.00
C ASN A 163 13.27 -1.17 11.90
N GLY A 164 13.02 -1.45 13.19
CA GLY A 164 12.60 -0.45 14.17
C GLY A 164 11.15 0.03 14.01
N LYS A 165 10.28 -0.73 13.34
CA LYS A 165 8.86 -0.38 13.23
C LYS A 165 8.11 -0.71 14.52
N PRO A 166 7.23 0.18 15.02
CA PRO A 166 6.48 -0.04 16.26
C PRO A 166 5.27 -0.96 16.01
N VAL A 167 5.55 -2.25 15.78
CA VAL A 167 4.55 -3.26 15.40
C VAL A 167 4.50 -4.44 16.38
N GLU A 168 4.94 -4.24 17.62
CA GLU A 168 4.97 -5.27 18.66
C GLU A 168 3.57 -5.88 18.88
N GLY A 169 2.54 -5.02 18.93
CA GLY A 169 1.14 -5.40 19.10
C GLY A 169 0.44 -5.93 17.85
N ALA A 170 1.09 -5.91 16.68
CA ALA A 170 0.47 -6.30 15.42
C ALA A 170 0.12 -7.78 15.37
N SER A 171 -1.01 -8.13 14.75
CA SER A 171 -1.45 -9.53 14.61
C SER A 171 -0.76 -10.23 13.45
N VAL A 172 -0.68 -11.56 13.51
CA VAL A 172 -0.26 -12.40 12.38
C VAL A 172 -1.45 -13.24 11.93
N VAL A 173 -1.88 -13.05 10.69
CA VAL A 173 -2.95 -13.83 10.05
C VAL A 173 -2.39 -14.35 8.75
N HIS A 174 -2.14 -15.65 8.68
CA HIS A 174 -1.53 -16.28 7.50
C HIS A 174 -2.42 -16.16 6.27
N TRP A 175 -1.79 -16.17 5.09
CA TRP A 175 -2.50 -16.21 3.82
C TRP A 175 -3.50 -17.36 3.78
N GLY A 176 -4.73 -17.04 3.41
CA GLY A 176 -5.75 -18.04 3.12
C GLY A 176 -5.35 -18.81 1.86
N ILE A 177 -5.34 -20.13 1.97
CA ILE A 177 -5.27 -21.05 0.83
C ILE A 177 -6.60 -21.81 0.83
N ASP A 178 -7.21 -21.96 -0.34
CA ASP A 178 -8.39 -22.78 -0.52
C ASP A 178 -8.01 -24.25 -0.31
N ILE A 179 -8.27 -24.78 0.89
CA ILE A 179 -7.93 -26.15 1.28
C ILE A 179 -8.68 -27.22 0.49
N ASN A 180 -9.77 -26.85 -0.19
CA ASN A 180 -10.47 -27.79 -1.08
C ASN A 180 -9.71 -27.95 -2.41
N LYS A 181 -9.08 -26.86 -2.88
CA LYS A 181 -8.20 -26.89 -4.07
C LYS A 181 -6.79 -27.40 -3.77
N PHE A 182 -6.31 -27.13 -2.57
CA PHE A 182 -4.98 -27.51 -2.10
C PHE A 182 -5.08 -28.33 -0.81
N PRO A 183 -5.66 -29.55 -0.88
CA PRO A 183 -5.76 -30.40 0.28
C PRO A 183 -4.36 -30.77 0.75
N TYR A 184 -4.20 -30.86 2.08
CA TYR A 184 -2.97 -31.35 2.65
C TYR A 184 -2.73 -32.79 2.18
N GLN A 185 -1.62 -33.02 1.47
CA GLN A 185 -1.16 -34.34 1.07
C GLN A 185 -0.02 -34.75 1.98
N SER A 186 -0.25 -35.76 2.84
CA SER A 186 0.85 -36.40 3.56
C SER A 186 1.66 -37.24 2.58
N THR A 187 2.70 -36.66 1.99
CA THR A 187 3.64 -37.41 1.14
C THR A 187 4.68 -38.13 1.99
N ASP A 188 4.78 -39.45 1.85
CA ASP A 188 6.03 -40.17 2.11
C ASP A 188 7.10 -39.55 1.20
N SER A 189 8.16 -39.02 1.79
CA SER A 189 9.17 -38.23 1.09
C SER A 189 9.91 -39.06 0.03
N ARG A 190 9.45 -38.99 -1.23
CA ARG A 190 10.24 -39.49 -2.37
C ARG A 190 11.34 -38.49 -2.71
N ALA A 191 12.58 -38.96 -2.80
CA ALA A 191 13.71 -38.14 -3.21
C ALA A 191 13.43 -37.50 -4.59
N ALA A 192 13.43 -36.17 -4.66
CA ALA A 192 13.20 -35.45 -5.89
C ALA A 192 14.45 -35.49 -6.78
N ASN A 193 14.46 -36.36 -7.81
CA ASN A 193 15.60 -36.51 -8.73
C ASN A 193 15.58 -35.50 -9.90
N ARG A 194 14.52 -34.69 -10.01
CA ARG A 194 14.35 -33.70 -11.09
C ARG A 194 13.93 -32.39 -10.46
N LEU A 195 14.78 -31.37 -10.63
CA LEU A 195 14.54 -30.02 -10.14
C LEU A 195 14.23 -29.12 -11.34
N LEU A 196 13.13 -28.37 -11.26
CA LEU A 196 12.93 -27.19 -12.10
C LEU A 196 13.29 -25.97 -11.25
N TYR A 197 14.36 -25.28 -11.65
CA TYR A 197 14.73 -23.98 -11.10
C TYR A 197 14.30 -22.92 -12.10
N VAL A 198 13.31 -22.11 -11.71
CA VAL A 198 12.74 -21.00 -12.50
C VAL A 198 13.16 -19.68 -11.89
#